data_AF-A0A1F6CHF7-F1
#
_entry.id   AF-A0A1F6CHF7-F1
#
_cell.length_a   1.000
_cell.length_b   1.000
_cell.length_c   1.000
_cell.angle_alpha   90.00
_cell.angle_beta   90.00
_cell.angle_gamma   90.00
#
_symmetry.space_group_name_H-M   'P 1'
#
loop_
_entity.id
_entity.type
_entity.pdbx_description
1 polymer ?
#
loop_
_entity_poly.entity_id
_entity_poly.type
_entity_poly.pdbx_seq_one_letter_code
_entity_poly.pdbx_strand_id
1 'polypeptide(L)'
;MQSVKELISPYRGSEKTYEMVKEQIREKYGDDAADEFDPHTDAMPAVSWMSYGYRVKKGERSLKSVTYVEIKNDKGEVEKRIRRVVHLFHKLQVTKAT
;
A
#
# COMPACT_ATOMS: atom_id res chain seq x y z
N MET A 1 2.11 -22.09 19.65
CA MET A 1 2.44 -21.73 18.25
C MET A 1 1.72 -20.45 17.93
N GLN A 2 2.42 -19.34 17.72
CA GLN A 2 1.79 -18.12 17.18
C GLN A 2 1.31 -18.46 15.77
N SER A 3 0.00 -18.33 15.51
CA SER A 3 -0.55 -18.52 14.17
C SER A 3 0.16 -17.57 13.21
N VAL A 4 0.51 -18.06 12.03
CA VAL A 4 1.04 -17.25 10.94
C VAL A 4 0.08 -16.08 10.76
N LYS A 5 0.52 -14.87 11.10
CA LYS A 5 -0.26 -13.66 10.87
C LYS A 5 -0.32 -13.50 9.36
N GLU A 6 -1.47 -13.77 8.76
CA GLU A 6 -1.66 -13.60 7.32
C GLU A 6 -1.30 -12.16 6.94
N LEU A 7 -0.56 -12.00 5.84
CA LEU A 7 -0.13 -10.70 5.33
C LEU A 7 -1.36 -9.97 4.76
N ILE A 8 -2.03 -9.20 5.62
CA ILE A 8 -3.21 -8.43 5.22
C ILE A 8 -2.81 -6.96 5.06
N SER A 9 -2.96 -6.45 3.84
CA SER A 9 -2.83 -5.02 3.51
C SER A 9 -4.06 -4.23 3.98
N PRO A 10 -3.88 -2.96 4.39
CA PRO A 10 -5.00 -2.07 4.73
C PRO A 10 -5.78 -1.55 3.49
N TYR A 11 -5.61 -2.15 2.31
CA TYR A 11 -6.30 -1.75 1.09
C TYR A 11 -7.83 -1.79 1.23
N ARG A 12 -8.51 -0.75 0.70
CA ARG A 12 -9.97 -0.55 0.80
C ARG A 12 -10.68 -0.45 -0.56
N GLY A 13 -10.09 -0.97 -1.64
CA GLY A 13 -10.85 -1.30 -2.85
C GLY A 13 -11.11 -0.20 -3.89
N SER A 14 -10.43 0.95 -3.85
CA SER A 14 -10.59 1.95 -4.93
C SER A 14 -9.86 1.49 -6.20
N GLU A 15 -10.60 1.10 -7.24
CA GLU A 15 -10.07 0.69 -8.56
C GLU A 15 -9.07 1.69 -9.13
N LYS A 16 -9.39 2.99 -9.09
CA LYS A 16 -8.48 4.05 -9.53
C LYS A 16 -7.15 4.05 -8.77
N THR A 17 -7.20 3.76 -7.47
CA THR A 17 -6.00 3.69 -6.64
C THR A 17 -5.20 2.42 -6.94
N TYR A 18 -5.89 1.31 -7.22
CA TYR A 18 -5.26 0.08 -7.69
C TYR A 18 -4.50 0.30 -9.00
N GLU A 19 -5.14 0.85 -10.02
CA GLU A 19 -4.52 1.10 -11.32
C GLU A 19 -3.31 2.04 -11.22
N MET A 20 -3.41 3.11 -10.40
CA MET A 20 -2.28 4.00 -10.15
C MET A 20 -1.07 3.28 -9.54
N VAL A 21 -1.29 2.32 -8.65
CA VAL A 21 -0.20 1.55 -8.03
C VAL A 21 0.32 0.50 -9.00
N LYS A 22 -0.58 -0.18 -9.74
CA LYS A 22 -0.25 -1.16 -10.79
C LYS A 22 0.64 -0.55 -11.87
N GLU A 23 0.34 0.67 -12.34
CA GLU A 23 1.13 1.39 -13.33
C GLU A 23 2.56 1.67 -12.82
N GLN A 24 2.72 2.10 -11.57
CA GLN A 24 4.05 2.30 -10.97
C GLN A 24 4.83 1.00 -10.81
N ILE A 25 4.14 -0.12 -10.53
CA ILE A 25 4.76 -1.44 -10.50
C ILE A 25 5.23 -1.84 -11.90
N ARG A 26 4.38 -1.62 -12.92
CA ARG A 26 4.71 -1.87 -14.33
C ARG A 26 5.93 -1.08 -14.77
N GLU A 27 5.97 0.23 -14.49
CA GLU A 27 7.12 1.09 -14.81
C GLU A 27 8.43 0.60 -14.18
N LYS A 28 8.34 0.00 -12.99
CA LYS A 28 9.51 -0.37 -12.18
C LYS A 28 9.99 -1.80 -12.41
N TYR A 29 9.07 -2.73 -12.67
CA TYR A 29 9.33 -4.17 -12.68
C TYR A 29 8.83 -4.88 -13.94
N GLY A 30 8.14 -4.19 -14.85
CA GLY A 30 7.58 -4.75 -16.07
C GLY A 30 6.14 -5.25 -15.92
N ASP A 31 5.57 -5.68 -17.04
CA ASP A 31 4.17 -6.10 -17.15
C ASP A 31 3.85 -7.32 -16.29
N ASP A 32 4.72 -8.33 -16.27
CA ASP A 32 4.52 -9.56 -15.50
C ASP A 32 4.26 -9.26 -14.01
N ALA A 33 5.10 -8.40 -13.41
CA ALA A 33 4.95 -8.01 -12.01
C ALA A 33 3.69 -7.18 -11.75
N ALA A 34 3.23 -6.42 -12.75
CA ALA A 34 2.02 -5.62 -12.64
C ALA A 34 0.77 -6.49 -12.77
N ASP A 35 0.78 -7.48 -13.66
CA ASP A 35 -0.37 -8.34 -13.91
C ASP A 35 -0.61 -9.35 -12.80
N GLU A 36 0.46 -9.78 -12.11
CA GLU A 36 0.38 -10.61 -10.90
C GLU A 36 0.11 -9.82 -9.61
N PHE A 37 -0.01 -8.49 -9.67
CA PHE A 37 -0.12 -7.64 -8.49
C PHE A 37 -1.46 -7.82 -7.75
N ASP A 38 -1.38 -8.27 -6.49
CA ASP A 38 -2.51 -8.28 -5.55
C ASP A 38 -2.37 -7.18 -4.48
N PRO A 39 -3.22 -6.14 -4.47
CA PRO A 39 -3.13 -5.04 -3.51
C PRO A 39 -3.44 -5.47 -2.07
N HIS A 40 -4.09 -6.62 -1.85
CA HIS A 40 -4.42 -7.13 -0.53
C HIS A 40 -3.24 -7.77 0.20
N THR A 41 -2.21 -8.19 -0.54
CA THR A 41 -1.07 -8.94 -0.01
C THR A 41 0.28 -8.32 -0.39
N ASP A 42 0.36 -7.69 -1.56
CA ASP A 42 1.64 -7.31 -2.16
C ASP A 42 2.07 -5.87 -1.89
N ALA A 43 1.17 -4.98 -1.51
CA ALA A 43 1.50 -3.57 -1.26
C ALA A 43 0.92 -3.05 0.05
N MET A 44 1.79 -2.58 0.95
CA MET A 44 1.40 -1.97 2.22
C MET A 44 2.44 -0.94 2.71
N PRO A 45 2.10 -0.08 3.68
CA PRO A 45 3.05 0.86 4.28
C PRO A 45 4.22 0.15 4.96
N ALA A 46 5.38 0.83 5.06
CA ALA A 46 6.58 0.27 5.70
C ALA A 46 6.33 -0.21 7.14
N VAL A 47 5.49 0.50 7.90
CA VAL A 47 5.10 0.11 9.26
C VAL A 47 4.36 -1.23 9.31
N SER A 48 3.53 -1.53 8.32
CA SER A 48 2.85 -2.81 8.21
C SER A 48 3.85 -3.92 7.89
N TRP A 49 4.76 -3.70 6.94
CA TRP A 49 5.84 -4.65 6.65
C TRP A 49 6.70 -4.95 7.89
N MET A 50 7.08 -3.93 8.65
CA MET A 50 7.83 -4.09 9.91
C MET A 50 7.08 -4.94 10.93
N SER A 51 5.76 -4.76 11.04
CA SER A 51 4.93 -5.58 11.95
C SER A 51 4.88 -7.07 11.57
N TYR A 52 5.17 -7.39 10.31
CA TYR A 52 5.28 -8.76 9.80
C TYR A 52 6.73 -9.28 9.76
N GLY A 53 7.70 -8.55 10.31
CA GLY A 53 9.11 -8.97 10.32
C GLY A 53 9.84 -8.73 9.00
N TYR A 54 9.39 -7.77 8.20
CA TYR A 54 10.04 -7.33 6.97
C TYR A 54 10.59 -5.91 7.11
N ARG A 55 11.61 -5.59 6.32
CA ARG A 55 12.16 -4.24 6.18
C ARG A 55 12.26 -3.85 4.72
N VAL A 56 12.05 -2.59 4.42
CA VAL A 56 12.28 -2.02 3.08
C VAL A 56 13.77 -2.10 2.74
N LYS A 57 14.11 -2.58 1.54
CA LYS A 57 15.49 -2.64 1.04
C LYS A 57 16.07 -1.22 0.94
N LYS A 58 17.37 -1.07 1.23
CA LYS A 58 18.02 0.24 1.21
C LYS A 58 17.97 0.86 -0.19
N GLY A 59 17.60 2.13 -0.28
CA GLY A 59 17.53 2.88 -1.54
C GLY A 59 16.20 2.76 -2.29
N GLU A 60 15.27 1.92 -1.82
CA GLU A 60 13.95 1.77 -2.43
C GLU A 60 13.09 3.02 -2.27
N ARG A 61 12.45 3.45 -3.37
CA ARG A 61 11.44 4.52 -3.37
C ARG A 61 10.03 3.92 -3.25
N SER A 62 9.20 4.52 -2.42
CA SER A 62 7.80 4.10 -2.22
C SER A 62 6.97 4.25 -3.50
N LEU A 63 6.00 3.36 -3.68
CA LEU A 63 4.86 3.57 -4.56
C LEU A 63 3.91 4.60 -3.93
N LYS A 64 3.35 5.49 -4.75
CA LYS A 64 2.43 6.54 -4.29
C LYS A 64 1.00 6.14 -4.56
N SER A 65 0.27 5.86 -3.50
CA SER A 65 -1.17 5.66 -3.49
C SER A 65 -1.88 6.94 -3.03
N VAL A 66 -3.18 7.05 -3.27
CA VAL A 66 -4.00 8.19 -2.85
C VAL A 66 -5.15 7.71 -1.97
N THR A 67 -5.48 8.49 -0.96
CA THR A 67 -6.68 8.30 -0.13
C THR A 67 -7.35 9.64 0.10
N TYR A 68 -8.65 9.60 0.43
CA TYR A 68 -9.44 10.78 0.72
C TYR A 68 -9.93 10.70 2.15
N VAL A 69 -9.57 11.72 2.95
CA VAL A 69 -10.04 11.85 4.32
C VAL A 69 -11.20 12.82 4.31
N GLU A 70 -12.36 12.37 4.78
CA GLU A 70 -13.54 13.21 4.96
C GLU A 70 -13.41 13.99 6.27
N ILE A 71 -13.53 15.32 6.18
CA ILE A 71 -13.70 16.22 7.32
C ILE A 71 -15.20 16.40 7.49
N LYS A 72 -15.68 16.14 8.71
CA LYS A 72 -17.07 16.31 9.09
C LYS A 72 -17.24 17.56 9.94
N ASN A 73 -18.36 18.26 9.76
CA ASN A 73 -18.75 19.38 10.61
C ASN A 73 -19.31 18.88 11.97
N ASP A 74 -19.68 19.81 12.86
CA ASP A 74 -20.25 19.49 14.18
C ASP A 74 -21.57 18.69 14.11
N LYS A 75 -22.23 18.66 12.95
CA LYS A 75 -23.45 17.87 12.69
C LYS A 75 -23.15 16.47 12.13
N GLY A 76 -21.87 16.14 11.91
CA GLY A 76 -21.43 14.86 11.35
C GLY A 76 -21.54 14.76 9.81
N GLU A 77 -21.87 15.86 9.13
CA GLU A 77 -21.98 15.92 7.67
C GLU A 77 -20.60 16.18 7.05
N VAL A 78 -20.32 15.58 5.89
CA VAL A 78 -19.04 15.75 5.19
C VAL A 78 -18.95 17.16 4.62
N GLU A 79 -18.10 17.99 5.21
CA GLU A 79 -17.84 19.36 4.81
C GLU A 79 -16.75 19.44 3.73
N LYS A 80 -15.72 18.57 3.82
CA LYS A 80 -14.58 18.59 2.90
C LYS A 80 -13.97 17.21 2.74
N ARG A 81 -13.41 16.94 1.55
CA ARG A 81 -12.54 15.77 1.30
C ARG A 81 -11.11 16.24 1.07
N ILE A 82 -10.17 15.78 1.87
CA ILE A 82 -8.74 16.06 1.71
C ILE A 82 -8.07 14.86 1.05
N ARG A 83 -7.48 15.08 -0.13
CA ARG A 83 -6.59 14.11 -0.76
C ARG A 83 -5.30 13.99 0.05
N ARG A 84 -4.94 12.77 0.42
CA ARG A 84 -3.67 12.40 1.07
C ARG A 84 -2.93 11.38 0.20
N VAL A 85 -1.61 11.49 0.17
CA VAL A 85 -0.75 10.48 -0.45
C VAL A 85 -0.39 9.45 0.60
N VAL A 86 -0.53 8.18 0.26
CA VAL A 86 -0.08 7.05 1.08
C VAL A 86 1.12 6.42 0.41
N HIS A 87 2.20 6.27 1.16
CA HIS A 87 3.43 5.65 0.68
C HIS A 87 3.38 4.15 0.93
N LEU A 88 3.36 3.37 -0.14
CA LEU A 88 3.32 1.91 -0.12
C LEU A 88 4.66 1.34 -0.60
N PHE A 89 4.93 0.10 -0.19
CA PHE A 89 6.06 -0.69 -0.69
C PHE A 89 5.54 -2.03 -1.17
N HIS A 90 5.99 -2.45 -2.35
CA HIS A 90 5.67 -3.76 -2.93
C HIS A 90 6.45 -4.89 -2.24
N LYS A 91 5.98 -6.15 -2.28
CA LYS A 91 6.69 -7.33 -1.76
C LYS A 91 8.13 -7.45 -2.30
N LEU A 92 8.36 -7.02 -3.54
CA LEU A 92 9.69 -7.02 -4.17
C LEU A 92 10.65 -5.97 -3.58
N GLN A 93 10.13 -4.96 -2.86
CA GLN A 93 10.91 -3.88 -2.23
C GLN A 93 11.33 -4.19 -0.80
N VAL A 94 10.87 -5.31 -0.24
CA VAL A 94 11.15 -5.66 1.15
C VAL A 94 11.99 -6.94 1.23
N THR A 95 12.62 -7.12 2.39
CA THR A 95 13.35 -8.34 2.74
C THR A 95 13.04 -8.69 4.19
N LYS A 96 13.17 -9.97 4.56
CA LYS A 96 12.98 -10.40 5.95
C LYS A 96 13.99 -9.66 6.84
N ALA A 97 13.50 -9.08 7.93
CA ALA A 97 14.36 -8.53 8.95
C ALA A 97 15.04 -9.72 9.67
N THR A 98 16.37 -9.75 9.60
CA THR A 98 17.21 -10.68 10.36
C THR A 98 17.36 -10.19 11.79
#